data_AF-A0A2V8EMK4-F1
#
_entry.id   AF-A0A2V8EMK4-F1
#
_cell.length_a   1.000
_cell.length_b   1.000
_cell.length_c   1.000
_cell.angle_alpha   90.00
_cell.angle_beta   90.00
_cell.angle_gamma   90.00
#
_symmetry.space_group_name_H-M   'P 1'
#
loop_
_entity.id
_entity.type
_entity.pdbx_description
1 polymer ?
#
loop_
_entity_poly.entity_id
_entity_poly.type
_entity_poly.pdbx_seq_one_letter_code
_entity_poly.pdbx_strand_id
1 'polypeptide(L)'
;MFAPHALAQSRDEEFLAVLGELGDASFLDKEHIVERLSRSGHPSTRAVLTAFLEDRLYFRAKDRKIVIVKSMDDGVAPFDLVDPVSLQDAGSGARDEVTRIGTNNRLRKLLKTTVARFDLSSPDPAVKLAAVQEMLRDLDQASIALLGGRAGVETDAAVKEEIETGLALAALDGGDPRARLDAVATLARRLRPQVRNRLAGVLEKGADGNFVEPDEKVRQAAAAAVRRIDRSRALYAGVETLFFGLSVGSVLVLVAIGLAITFGVMGVINMAHGELMMLGAYTTYVVQLAMPRHIGLSILVAIPAAFLVAGLAGVIVERTIIRFLYGRPLETLLATFGVSLVLQQSVRSLFSANNRSVETPPWMSGTLQLNDA
;
A
#
# COMPACT_ATOMS: atom_id res chain seq x y z
N MET A 1 12.10 -36.81 -29.69
CA MET A 1 12.13 -35.66 -28.76
C MET A 1 10.95 -34.72 -29.07
N PHE A 2 9.70 -35.19 -28.93
CA PHE A 2 8.45 -34.48 -29.28
C PHE A 2 7.35 -34.75 -28.23
N ALA A 3 7.62 -34.55 -26.95
CA ALA A 3 6.69 -34.91 -25.86
C ALA A 3 6.22 -33.76 -24.94
N PRO A 4 7.00 -32.70 -24.63
CA PRO A 4 6.55 -31.72 -23.62
C PRO A 4 5.48 -30.74 -24.14
N HIS A 5 5.46 -30.41 -25.44
CA HIS A 5 4.46 -29.46 -25.98
C HIS A 5 3.07 -30.08 -26.16
N ALA A 6 2.98 -31.36 -26.56
CA ALA A 6 1.69 -32.04 -26.71
C ALA A 6 0.96 -32.25 -25.38
N LEU A 7 1.71 -32.52 -24.29
CA LEU A 7 1.17 -32.65 -22.93
C LEU A 7 0.74 -31.31 -22.32
N ALA A 8 1.45 -30.22 -22.62
CA ALA A 8 1.06 -28.88 -22.21
C ALA A 8 -0.23 -28.45 -22.91
N GLN A 9 -0.32 -28.66 -24.23
CA GLN A 9 -1.50 -28.34 -25.02
C GLN A 9 -2.75 -29.11 -24.57
N SER A 10 -2.62 -30.41 -24.26
CA SER A 10 -3.74 -31.19 -23.71
C SER A 10 -4.21 -30.70 -22.33
N ARG A 11 -3.28 -30.19 -21.51
CA ARG A 11 -3.58 -29.68 -20.17
C ARG A 11 -4.28 -28.33 -20.22
N ASP A 12 -3.88 -27.46 -21.15
CA ASP A 12 -4.50 -26.16 -21.40
C ASP A 12 -5.93 -26.35 -21.94
N GLU A 13 -6.11 -27.31 -22.86
CA GLU A 13 -7.42 -27.67 -23.41
C GLU A 13 -8.36 -28.23 -22.33
N GLU A 14 -7.87 -29.12 -21.46
CA GLU A 14 -8.65 -29.64 -20.33
C GLU A 14 -9.01 -28.52 -19.34
N PHE A 15 -8.06 -27.65 -19.01
CA PHE A 15 -8.30 -26.51 -18.12
C PHE A 15 -9.35 -25.55 -18.70
N LEU A 16 -9.27 -25.21 -19.98
CA LEU A 16 -10.24 -24.37 -20.67
C LEU A 16 -11.62 -25.02 -20.75
N ALA A 17 -11.68 -26.34 -20.95
CA ALA A 17 -12.94 -27.07 -20.97
C ALA A 17 -13.65 -26.98 -19.61
N VAL A 18 -12.94 -27.25 -18.51
CA VAL A 18 -13.47 -27.13 -17.14
C VAL A 18 -13.86 -25.69 -16.84
N LEU A 19 -13.02 -24.73 -17.24
CA LEU A 19 -13.29 -23.32 -17.02
C LEU A 19 -14.58 -22.90 -17.72
N GLY A 20 -14.74 -23.26 -19.00
CA GLY A 20 -15.89 -22.94 -19.85
C GLY A 20 -17.25 -23.35 -19.26
N GLU A 21 -17.28 -24.38 -18.42
CA GLU A 21 -18.50 -24.81 -17.71
C GLU A 21 -19.06 -23.72 -16.77
N LEU A 22 -18.23 -22.77 -16.30
CA LEU A 22 -18.66 -21.71 -15.37
C LEU A 22 -19.71 -20.74 -15.95
N GLY A 23 -19.79 -20.60 -17.27
CA GLY A 23 -20.65 -19.61 -17.93
C GLY A 23 -22.12 -19.79 -17.61
N ASP A 24 -22.61 -21.04 -17.74
CA ASP A 24 -24.02 -21.40 -17.56
C ASP A 24 -24.30 -22.14 -16.23
N ALA A 25 -23.26 -22.39 -15.43
CA ALA A 25 -23.35 -23.18 -14.20
C ALA A 25 -24.13 -22.49 -13.06
N SER A 26 -24.89 -23.30 -12.31
CA SER A 26 -25.50 -22.85 -11.04
C SER A 26 -24.42 -22.55 -10.00
N PHE A 27 -24.75 -21.84 -8.91
CA PHE A 27 -23.77 -21.57 -7.87
C PHE A 27 -23.20 -22.85 -7.22
N LEU A 28 -24.00 -23.90 -7.10
CA LEU A 28 -23.57 -25.19 -6.56
C LEU A 28 -22.61 -25.89 -7.53
N ASP A 29 -22.91 -25.87 -8.83
CA ASP A 29 -22.02 -26.44 -9.85
C ASP A 29 -20.70 -25.69 -9.94
N LYS A 30 -20.73 -24.35 -9.78
CA LYS A 30 -19.52 -23.51 -9.70
C LYS A 30 -18.60 -23.90 -8.55
N GLU A 31 -19.14 -24.33 -7.40
CA GLU A 31 -18.32 -24.85 -6.29
C GLU A 31 -17.56 -26.11 -6.71
N HIS A 32 -18.24 -27.07 -7.35
CA HIS A 32 -17.62 -28.29 -7.86
C HIS A 32 -16.59 -28.02 -8.96
N ILE A 33 -16.85 -27.04 -9.82
CA ILE A 33 -15.90 -26.61 -10.86
C ILE A 33 -14.64 -26.02 -10.23
N VAL A 34 -14.76 -25.16 -9.20
CA VAL A 34 -13.61 -24.61 -8.47
C VAL A 34 -12.76 -25.72 -7.84
N GLU A 35 -13.38 -26.74 -7.26
CA GLU A 35 -12.65 -27.90 -6.71
C GLU A 35 -11.91 -28.69 -7.79
N ARG A 36 -12.53 -28.91 -8.96
CA ARG A 36 -11.88 -29.58 -10.11
C ARG A 36 -10.71 -28.76 -10.65
N LEU A 37 -10.88 -27.45 -10.83
CA LEU A 37 -9.82 -26.54 -11.26
C LEU A 37 -8.64 -26.59 -10.29
N SER A 38 -8.90 -26.56 -8.98
CA SER A 38 -7.87 -26.66 -7.94
C SER A 38 -7.06 -27.97 -8.02
N ARG A 39 -7.73 -29.11 -8.27
CA ARG A 39 -7.09 -30.43 -8.40
C ARG A 39 -6.31 -30.62 -9.70
N SER A 40 -6.61 -29.86 -10.76
CA SER A 40 -5.88 -29.92 -12.03
C SER A 40 -4.40 -29.50 -11.92
N GLY A 41 -4.08 -28.69 -10.89
CA GLY A 41 -2.76 -28.13 -10.65
C GLY A 41 -2.26 -27.20 -11.76
N HIS A 42 -3.14 -26.73 -12.66
CA HIS A 42 -2.75 -25.89 -13.80
C HIS A 42 -2.13 -24.56 -13.29
N PRO A 43 -1.00 -24.08 -13.85
CA PRO A 43 -0.28 -22.90 -13.33
C PRO A 43 -1.15 -21.64 -13.20
N SER A 44 -2.08 -21.44 -14.14
CA SER A 44 -2.95 -20.26 -14.19
C SER A 44 -4.17 -20.36 -13.25
N THR A 45 -4.39 -21.51 -12.60
CA THR A 45 -5.53 -21.74 -11.69
C THR A 45 -5.61 -20.65 -10.63
N ARG A 46 -4.49 -20.34 -9.96
CA ARG A 46 -4.46 -19.32 -8.91
C ARG A 46 -4.94 -17.97 -9.43
N ALA A 47 -4.39 -17.51 -10.57
CA ALA A 47 -4.75 -16.23 -11.17
C ALA A 47 -6.24 -16.18 -11.59
N VAL A 48 -6.76 -17.27 -12.15
CA VAL A 48 -8.18 -17.38 -12.55
C VAL A 48 -9.11 -17.37 -11.33
N LEU A 49 -8.79 -18.11 -10.26
CA LEU A 49 -9.58 -18.11 -9.04
C LEU A 49 -9.54 -16.75 -8.32
N THR A 50 -8.40 -16.06 -8.33
CA THR A 50 -8.29 -14.67 -7.86
C THR A 50 -9.17 -13.74 -8.68
N ALA A 51 -9.10 -13.81 -10.02
CA ALA A 51 -9.98 -13.02 -10.89
C ALA A 51 -11.46 -13.31 -10.65
N PHE A 52 -11.81 -14.57 -10.35
CA PHE A 52 -13.18 -14.93 -10.02
C PHE A 52 -13.63 -14.36 -8.66
N LEU A 53 -12.77 -14.41 -7.64
CA LEU A 53 -13.02 -13.84 -6.32
C LEU A 53 -13.20 -12.32 -6.37
N GLU A 54 -12.42 -11.65 -7.23
CA GLU A 54 -12.44 -10.20 -7.47
C GLU A 54 -13.50 -9.78 -8.49
N ASP A 55 -14.38 -10.69 -8.91
CA ASP A 55 -15.48 -10.40 -9.83
C ASP A 55 -15.03 -9.92 -11.23
N ARG A 56 -13.82 -10.30 -11.63
CA ARG A 56 -13.16 -9.98 -12.91
C ARG A 56 -13.25 -11.09 -13.95
N LEU A 57 -13.99 -12.16 -13.69
CA LEU A 57 -14.17 -13.27 -14.63
C LEU A 57 -15.46 -13.09 -15.46
N TYR A 58 -15.32 -13.11 -16.79
CA TYR A 58 -16.41 -12.84 -17.73
C TYR A 58 -16.50 -13.92 -18.81
N PHE A 59 -17.71 -14.15 -19.30
CA PHE A 59 -18.02 -14.99 -20.45
C PHE A 59 -18.23 -14.13 -21.69
N ARG A 60 -17.49 -14.40 -22.77
CA ARG A 60 -17.60 -13.70 -24.06
C ARG A 60 -18.44 -14.54 -25.02
N ALA A 61 -19.59 -13.99 -25.43
CA ALA A 61 -20.57 -14.74 -26.22
C ALA A 61 -20.09 -15.08 -27.64
N LYS A 62 -19.29 -14.19 -28.26
CA LYS A 62 -18.82 -14.30 -29.64
C LYS A 62 -18.05 -15.59 -29.93
N ASP A 63 -17.22 -16.03 -28.98
CA ASP A 63 -16.35 -17.21 -29.11
C ASP A 63 -16.60 -18.26 -28.01
N ARG A 64 -17.62 -18.05 -27.17
CA ARG A 64 -17.97 -18.89 -26.02
C ARG A 64 -16.79 -19.15 -25.07
N LYS A 65 -15.91 -18.15 -24.90
CA LYS A 65 -14.72 -18.26 -24.03
C LYS A 65 -14.89 -17.47 -22.75
N ILE A 66 -14.15 -17.89 -21.73
CA ILE A 66 -13.99 -17.13 -20.49
C ILE A 66 -12.75 -16.27 -20.61
N VAL A 67 -12.87 -15.03 -20.15
CA VAL A 67 -11.83 -14.00 -20.18
C VAL A 67 -11.75 -13.31 -18.83
N ILE A 68 -10.58 -12.76 -18.52
CA ILE A 68 -10.34 -11.97 -17.31
C ILE A 68 -10.30 -10.49 -17.69
N VAL A 69 -10.95 -9.62 -16.92
CA VAL A 69 -10.85 -8.16 -17.08
C VAL A 69 -9.67 -7.63 -16.24
N LYS A 70 -8.82 -6.78 -16.84
CA LYS A 70 -7.56 -6.30 -16.26
C LYS A 70 -7.74 -5.31 -15.10
N SER A 71 -8.70 -4.39 -15.21
CA SER A 71 -9.07 -3.45 -14.15
C SER A 71 -10.55 -3.10 -14.23
N MET A 72 -11.18 -2.85 -13.07
CA MET A 72 -12.56 -2.38 -12.93
C MET A 72 -12.63 -0.85 -12.81
N ASP A 73 -11.49 -0.14 -12.86
CA ASP A 73 -11.41 1.28 -12.45
C ASP A 73 -12.05 2.29 -13.41
N ASP A 74 -12.35 1.94 -14.65
CA ASP A 74 -12.92 2.92 -15.56
C ASP A 74 -14.32 2.51 -16.01
N GLY A 75 -15.30 3.35 -15.67
CA GLY A 75 -16.63 3.37 -16.28
C GLY A 75 -16.63 3.68 -17.79
N VAL A 76 -15.50 3.45 -18.47
CA VAL A 76 -15.26 3.70 -19.88
C VAL A 76 -14.92 2.38 -20.53
N ALA A 77 -15.88 1.84 -21.29
CA ALA A 77 -15.60 0.80 -22.26
C ALA A 77 -14.62 1.34 -23.33
N PRO A 78 -13.79 0.47 -23.94
CA PRO A 78 -13.81 -0.98 -23.85
C PRO A 78 -13.01 -1.56 -22.68
N PHE A 79 -13.36 -2.78 -22.24
CA PHE A 79 -12.61 -3.51 -21.23
C PHE A 79 -11.36 -4.15 -21.84
N ASP A 80 -10.22 -4.01 -21.19
CA ASP A 80 -9.02 -4.78 -21.52
C ASP A 80 -9.15 -6.21 -21.01
N LEU A 81 -9.08 -7.16 -21.93
CA LEU A 81 -9.27 -8.59 -21.69
C LEU A 81 -7.91 -9.30 -21.59
N VAL A 82 -7.87 -10.32 -20.76
CA VAL A 82 -6.70 -11.19 -20.54
C VAL A 82 -7.13 -12.64 -20.73
N ASP A 83 -6.29 -13.41 -21.42
CA ASP A 83 -6.51 -14.84 -21.62
C ASP A 83 -6.25 -15.62 -20.32
N PRO A 84 -7.17 -16.50 -19.87
CA PRO A 84 -7.06 -17.17 -18.58
C PRO A 84 -5.99 -18.26 -18.52
N VAL A 85 -5.43 -18.69 -19.66
CA VAL A 85 -4.35 -19.67 -19.73
C VAL A 85 -3.01 -18.95 -19.79
N SER A 86 -2.80 -18.11 -20.80
CA SER A 86 -1.51 -17.44 -21.03
C SER A 86 -1.28 -16.26 -20.09
N LEU A 87 -2.35 -15.71 -19.51
CA LEU A 87 -2.34 -14.47 -18.71
C LEU A 87 -1.81 -13.25 -19.50
N GLN A 88 -1.87 -13.31 -20.83
CA GLN A 88 -1.48 -12.22 -21.73
C GLN A 88 -2.71 -11.46 -22.24
N ASP A 89 -2.48 -10.25 -22.75
CA ASP A 89 -3.53 -9.41 -23.31
C ASP A 89 -4.26 -10.14 -24.45
N ALA A 90 -5.59 -10.21 -24.36
CA ALA A 90 -6.50 -10.91 -25.27
C ALA A 90 -7.39 -9.94 -26.06
N GLY A 91 -6.89 -8.71 -26.24
CA GLY A 91 -7.59 -7.61 -26.89
C GLY A 91 -8.55 -6.86 -25.96
N SER A 92 -9.47 -6.10 -26.54
CA SER A 92 -10.49 -5.36 -25.81
C SER A 92 -11.90 -5.82 -26.20
N GLY A 93 -12.84 -5.71 -25.27
CA GLY A 93 -14.24 -6.10 -25.46
C GLY A 93 -15.20 -5.01 -25.04
N ALA A 94 -16.27 -4.81 -25.83
CA ALA A 94 -17.33 -3.91 -25.43
C ALA A 94 -18.16 -4.52 -24.27
N ARG A 95 -18.81 -3.67 -23.47
CA ARG A 95 -19.51 -4.10 -22.25
C ARG A 95 -20.67 -5.05 -22.52
N ASP A 96 -21.30 -4.94 -23.68
CA ASP A 96 -22.38 -5.77 -24.17
C ASP A 96 -21.92 -7.12 -24.75
N GLU A 97 -20.63 -7.27 -25.04
CA GLU A 97 -20.05 -8.52 -25.59
C GLU A 97 -19.60 -9.51 -24.51
N VAL A 98 -19.48 -9.07 -23.26
CA VAL A 98 -18.99 -9.85 -22.13
C VAL A 98 -19.99 -9.85 -20.96
N THR A 99 -20.34 -11.04 -20.48
CA THR A 99 -21.25 -11.23 -19.34
C THR A 99 -20.47 -11.65 -18.11
N ARG A 100 -20.63 -10.94 -16.98
CA ARG A 100 -19.92 -11.24 -15.74
C ARG A 100 -20.35 -12.59 -15.17
N ILE A 101 -19.39 -13.40 -14.75
CA ILE A 101 -19.63 -14.63 -13.98
C ILE A 101 -19.73 -14.25 -12.50
N GLY A 102 -20.97 -14.21 -11.99
CA GLY A 102 -21.24 -13.80 -10.61
C GLY A 102 -20.84 -14.85 -9.55
N THR A 103 -20.60 -14.36 -8.33
CA THR A 103 -20.31 -15.16 -7.13
C THR A 103 -21.39 -14.95 -6.05
N ASN A 104 -21.59 -15.93 -5.16
CA ASN A 104 -22.40 -15.80 -3.95
C ASN A 104 -21.50 -15.90 -2.70
N ASN A 105 -22.03 -15.62 -1.50
CA ASN A 105 -21.23 -15.62 -0.27
C ASN A 105 -20.53 -16.95 0.03
N ARG A 106 -21.16 -18.08 -0.29
CA ARG A 106 -20.60 -19.42 -0.07
C ARG A 106 -19.45 -19.70 -1.03
N LEU A 107 -19.64 -19.45 -2.32
CA LEU A 107 -18.62 -19.58 -3.35
C LEU A 107 -17.44 -18.63 -3.09
N ARG A 108 -17.69 -17.39 -2.65
CA ARG A 108 -16.63 -16.45 -2.27
C ARG A 108 -15.76 -16.97 -1.12
N LYS A 109 -16.36 -17.60 -0.10
CA LYS A 109 -15.61 -18.24 0.99
C LYS A 109 -14.75 -19.39 0.45
N LEU A 110 -15.31 -20.27 -0.37
CA LEU A 110 -14.56 -21.36 -1.02
C LEU A 110 -13.38 -20.84 -1.86
N LEU A 111 -13.62 -19.82 -2.68
CA LEU A 111 -12.59 -19.17 -3.50
C LEU A 111 -11.49 -18.57 -2.62
N LYS A 112 -11.84 -17.83 -1.57
CA LYS A 112 -10.89 -17.23 -0.61
C LYS A 112 -10.00 -18.31 0.03
N THR A 113 -10.59 -19.38 0.56
CA THR A 113 -9.84 -20.50 1.15
C THR A 113 -8.95 -21.21 0.14
N THR A 114 -9.42 -21.38 -1.11
CA THR A 114 -8.67 -22.07 -2.16
C THR A 114 -7.48 -21.23 -2.62
N VAL A 115 -7.68 -19.93 -2.88
CA VAL A 115 -6.61 -18.99 -3.24
C VAL A 115 -5.56 -18.92 -2.13
N ALA A 116 -5.99 -18.79 -0.86
CA ALA A 116 -5.08 -18.78 0.29
C ALA A 116 -4.21 -20.06 0.36
N ARG A 117 -4.77 -21.23 0.05
CA ARG A 117 -3.99 -22.49 -0.01
C ARG A 117 -2.91 -22.45 -1.09
N PHE A 118 -3.21 -21.92 -2.28
CA PHE A 118 -2.23 -21.73 -3.33
C PHE A 118 -1.12 -20.78 -2.88
N ASP A 119 -1.49 -19.65 -2.29
CA ASP A 119 -0.53 -18.62 -1.88
C ASP A 119 0.38 -19.10 -0.73
N LEU A 120 -0.17 -19.86 0.24
CA LEU A 120 0.62 -20.51 1.30
C LEU A 120 1.59 -21.58 0.79
N SER A 121 1.31 -22.14 -0.38
CA SER A 121 2.17 -23.15 -1.03
C SER A 121 3.19 -22.52 -1.99
N SER A 122 3.18 -21.19 -2.14
CA SER A 122 4.10 -20.47 -3.00
C SER A 122 5.56 -20.67 -2.56
N PRO A 123 6.51 -20.81 -3.50
CA PRO A 123 7.93 -20.79 -3.17
C PRO A 123 8.39 -19.42 -2.66
N ASP A 124 7.67 -18.34 -3.00
CA ASP A 124 8.00 -16.98 -2.59
C ASP A 124 7.50 -16.68 -1.16
N PRO A 125 8.40 -16.38 -0.20
CA PRO A 125 8.03 -16.01 1.16
C PRO A 125 7.12 -14.78 1.25
N ALA A 126 7.27 -13.80 0.34
CA ALA A 126 6.46 -12.59 0.37
C ALA A 126 4.99 -12.90 0.07
N VAL A 127 4.73 -13.79 -0.90
CA VAL A 127 3.38 -14.26 -1.24
C VAL A 127 2.76 -15.02 -0.05
N LYS A 128 3.53 -15.91 0.58
CA LYS A 128 3.07 -16.65 1.76
C LYS A 128 2.74 -15.70 2.92
N LEU A 129 3.61 -14.74 3.20
CA LEU A 129 3.43 -13.77 4.28
C LEU A 129 2.15 -12.95 4.06
N ALA A 130 1.95 -12.43 2.85
CA ALA A 130 0.75 -11.67 2.49
C ALA A 130 -0.53 -12.52 2.67
N ALA A 131 -0.49 -13.80 2.29
CA ALA A 131 -1.61 -14.71 2.48
C ALA A 131 -1.95 -14.93 3.96
N VAL A 132 -0.94 -15.16 4.81
CA VAL A 132 -1.15 -15.29 6.26
C VAL A 132 -1.74 -14.00 6.83
N GLN A 133 -1.20 -12.84 6.47
CA GLN A 133 -1.70 -11.54 6.96
C GLN A 133 -3.16 -11.30 6.57
N GLU A 134 -3.55 -11.66 5.35
CA GLU A 134 -4.94 -11.56 4.89
C GLU A 134 -5.85 -12.50 5.69
N MET A 135 -5.40 -13.71 5.99
CA MET A 135 -6.14 -14.67 6.83
C MET A 135 -6.32 -14.16 8.27
N LEU A 136 -5.38 -13.37 8.80
CA LEU A 136 -5.49 -12.79 10.14
C LEU A 136 -6.54 -11.68 10.27
N ARG A 137 -6.90 -11.03 9.16
CA ARG A 137 -7.97 -10.03 9.15
C ARG A 137 -9.35 -10.65 9.43
N ASP A 138 -9.51 -11.91 9.06
CA ASP A 138 -10.76 -12.67 9.16
C ASP A 138 -10.43 -14.13 9.52
N LEU A 139 -10.05 -14.33 10.78
CA LEU A 139 -9.54 -15.60 11.27
C LEU A 139 -10.69 -16.57 11.58
N ASP A 140 -11.06 -17.39 10.60
CA ASP A 140 -12.06 -18.44 10.72
C ASP A 140 -11.45 -19.84 10.93
N GLN A 141 -12.29 -20.84 11.20
CA GLN A 141 -11.83 -22.22 11.41
C GLN A 141 -11.07 -22.79 10.20
N ALA A 142 -11.48 -22.44 8.97
CA ALA A 142 -10.81 -22.89 7.76
C ALA A 142 -9.39 -22.31 7.66
N SER A 143 -9.25 -21.03 7.98
CA SER A 143 -7.96 -20.33 7.99
C SER A 143 -7.05 -20.90 9.08
N ILE A 144 -7.56 -21.12 10.30
CA ILE A 144 -6.80 -21.73 11.40
C ILE A 144 -6.29 -23.13 11.00
N ALA A 145 -7.13 -23.95 10.36
CA ALA A 145 -6.73 -25.27 9.90
C ALA A 145 -5.61 -25.22 8.84
N LEU A 146 -5.69 -24.28 7.89
CA LEU A 146 -4.64 -24.06 6.89
C LEU A 146 -3.32 -23.61 7.53
N LEU A 147 -3.37 -22.65 8.47
CA LEU A 147 -2.20 -22.18 9.20
C LEU A 147 -1.55 -23.31 10.03
N GLY A 148 -2.37 -24.10 10.73
CA GLY A 148 -1.91 -25.25 11.52
C GLY A 148 -1.22 -26.32 10.66
N GLY A 149 -1.79 -26.62 9.49
CA GLY A 149 -1.18 -27.55 8.54
C GLY A 149 0.17 -27.05 7.98
N ARG A 150 0.33 -25.73 7.84
CA ARG A 150 1.57 -25.12 7.31
C ARG A 150 2.66 -24.93 8.38
N ALA A 151 2.28 -24.70 9.64
CA ALA A 151 3.20 -24.36 10.73
C ALA A 151 4.38 -25.35 10.89
N GLY A 152 4.15 -26.64 10.67
CA GLY A 152 5.18 -27.69 10.84
C GLY A 152 6.19 -27.79 9.69
N VAL A 153 5.90 -27.21 8.52
CA VAL A 153 6.72 -27.32 7.31
C VAL A 153 7.27 -25.97 6.83
N GLU A 154 6.87 -24.87 7.48
CA GLU A 154 7.34 -23.54 7.10
C GLU A 154 8.78 -23.31 7.55
N THR A 155 9.61 -22.86 6.61
CA THR A 155 11.04 -22.62 6.81
C THR A 155 11.36 -21.14 6.94
N ASP A 156 10.57 -20.27 6.30
CA ASP A 156 10.79 -18.83 6.39
C ASP A 156 10.42 -18.29 7.77
N ALA A 157 11.33 -17.52 8.38
CA ALA A 157 11.18 -17.06 9.74
C ALA A 157 10.02 -16.06 9.91
N ALA A 158 9.83 -15.14 8.95
CA ALA A 158 8.78 -14.13 9.03
C ALA A 158 7.39 -14.76 8.82
N VAL A 159 7.27 -15.66 7.83
CA VAL A 159 6.02 -16.40 7.60
C VAL A 159 5.68 -17.26 8.82
N LYS A 160 6.66 -17.97 9.38
CA LYS A 160 6.45 -18.79 10.59
C LYS A 160 5.99 -17.96 11.78
N GLU A 161 6.61 -16.81 12.01
CA GLU A 161 6.23 -15.89 13.08
C GLU A 161 4.77 -15.43 12.97
N GLU A 162 4.33 -15.16 11.74
CA GLU A 162 2.96 -14.71 11.44
C GLU A 162 1.94 -15.85 11.59
N ILE A 163 2.28 -17.07 11.14
CA ILE A 163 1.46 -18.27 11.36
C ILE A 163 1.26 -18.51 12.86
N GLU A 164 2.34 -18.47 13.64
CA GLU A 164 2.28 -18.63 15.11
C GLU A 164 1.40 -17.57 15.76
N THR A 165 1.40 -16.34 15.21
CA THR A 165 0.56 -15.24 15.68
C THR A 165 -0.92 -15.54 15.45
N GLY A 166 -1.28 -16.06 14.27
CA GLY A 166 -2.65 -16.50 13.98
C GLY A 166 -3.13 -17.62 14.87
N LEU A 167 -2.30 -18.65 15.05
CA LEU A 167 -2.63 -19.78 15.90
C LEU A 167 -2.77 -19.36 17.37
N ALA A 168 -1.92 -18.43 17.86
CA ALA A 168 -2.05 -17.89 19.20
C ALA A 168 -3.31 -17.03 19.36
N LEU A 169 -3.66 -16.20 18.36
CA LEU A 169 -4.91 -15.44 18.37
C LEU A 169 -6.14 -16.34 18.46
N ALA A 170 -6.15 -17.46 17.73
CA ALA A 170 -7.21 -18.46 17.80
C ALA A 170 -7.24 -19.19 19.15
N ALA A 171 -6.06 -19.49 19.72
CA ALA A 171 -5.97 -20.17 21.01
C ALA A 171 -6.52 -19.34 22.17
N LEU A 172 -6.59 -18.01 22.06
CA LEU A 172 -7.24 -17.15 23.06
C LEU A 172 -8.74 -17.44 23.23
N ASP A 173 -9.41 -17.93 22.18
CA ASP A 173 -10.83 -18.32 22.26
C ASP A 173 -11.04 -19.77 22.74
N GLY A 174 -9.94 -20.50 22.99
CA GLY A 174 -9.96 -21.90 23.42
C GLY A 174 -10.36 -22.09 24.88
N GLY A 175 -10.88 -23.28 25.22
CA GLY A 175 -11.33 -23.60 26.57
C GLY A 175 -10.23 -23.84 27.62
N ASP A 176 -9.01 -24.19 27.20
CA ASP A 176 -7.89 -24.50 28.11
C ASP A 176 -7.13 -23.23 28.58
N PRO A 177 -7.14 -22.91 29.89
CA PRO A 177 -6.42 -21.76 30.43
C PRO A 177 -4.90 -21.81 30.19
N ARG A 178 -4.30 -23.01 30.13
CA ARG A 178 -2.85 -23.13 29.86
C ARG A 178 -2.52 -22.72 28.44
N ALA A 179 -3.27 -23.23 27.47
CA ALA A 179 -3.15 -22.82 26.07
C ALA A 179 -3.37 -21.31 25.88
N ARG A 180 -4.34 -20.71 26.57
CA ARG A 180 -4.56 -19.25 26.54
C ARG A 180 -3.37 -18.48 27.12
N LEU A 181 -2.78 -18.96 28.21
CA LEU A 181 -1.60 -18.34 28.82
C LEU A 181 -0.38 -18.37 27.88
N ASP A 182 -0.13 -19.50 27.21
CA ASP A 182 0.95 -19.66 26.24
C ASP A 182 0.73 -18.78 24.99
N ALA A 183 -0.53 -18.66 24.57
CA ALA A 183 -0.94 -17.75 23.50
C ALA A 183 -0.64 -16.28 23.86
N VAL A 184 -1.01 -15.83 25.07
CA VAL A 184 -0.69 -14.49 25.56
C VAL A 184 0.82 -14.25 25.57
N ALA A 185 1.62 -15.22 26.02
CA ALA A 185 3.08 -15.10 26.04
C ALA A 185 3.67 -14.95 24.62
N THR A 186 3.11 -15.67 23.65
CA THR A 186 3.48 -15.56 22.22
C THR A 186 3.12 -14.19 21.67
N LEU A 187 1.89 -13.74 21.90
CA LEU A 187 1.34 -12.48 21.41
C LEU A 187 1.98 -11.24 22.06
N ALA A 188 2.48 -11.34 23.29
CA ALA A 188 3.11 -10.23 24.01
C ALA A 188 4.37 -9.67 23.32
N ARG A 189 4.93 -10.39 22.34
CA ARG A 189 6.08 -9.96 21.52
C ARG A 189 5.66 -9.33 20.19
N ARG A 190 4.38 -9.39 19.83
CA ARG A 190 3.85 -8.91 18.54
C ARG A 190 3.25 -7.53 18.73
N LEU A 191 3.69 -6.57 17.92
CA LEU A 191 3.32 -5.15 18.09
C LEU A 191 2.12 -4.71 17.25
N ARG A 192 1.44 -5.67 16.62
CA ARG A 192 0.32 -5.41 15.71
C ARG A 192 -0.92 -4.85 16.44
N PRO A 193 -1.65 -3.90 15.85
CA PRO A 193 -2.89 -3.37 16.42
C PRO A 193 -3.94 -4.45 16.70
N GLN A 194 -4.10 -5.42 15.80
CA GLN A 194 -5.07 -6.52 15.97
C GLN A 194 -4.74 -7.36 17.21
N VAL A 195 -3.46 -7.68 17.41
CA VAL A 195 -2.99 -8.44 18.58
C VAL A 195 -3.29 -7.68 19.87
N ARG A 196 -2.95 -6.39 19.91
CA ARG A 196 -3.23 -5.52 21.06
C ARG A 196 -4.73 -5.48 21.38
N ASN A 197 -5.57 -5.34 20.36
CA ASN A 197 -7.02 -5.28 20.52
C ASN A 197 -7.60 -6.60 21.05
N ARG A 198 -7.13 -7.74 20.54
CA ARG A 198 -7.56 -9.06 21.00
C ARG A 198 -7.13 -9.32 22.46
N LEU A 199 -5.90 -8.97 22.83
CA LEU A 199 -5.43 -9.05 24.21
C LEU A 199 -6.17 -8.10 25.17
N ALA A 200 -6.57 -6.91 24.69
CA ALA A 200 -7.40 -6.00 25.47
C ALA A 200 -8.82 -6.56 25.69
N GLY A 201 -9.40 -7.24 24.68
CA GLY A 201 -10.70 -7.91 24.78
C GLY A 201 -10.77 -8.98 25.88
N VAL A 202 -9.66 -9.67 26.15
CA VAL A 202 -9.54 -10.63 27.28
C VAL A 202 -9.78 -9.97 28.64
N LEU A 203 -9.54 -8.65 28.74
CA LEU A 203 -9.68 -7.87 29.97
C LEU A 203 -11.05 -7.18 30.09
N GLU A 204 -11.89 -7.28 29.07
CA GLU A 204 -13.23 -6.68 29.07
C GLU A 204 -14.15 -7.43 30.04
N LYS A 205 -15.19 -6.74 30.48
CA LYS A 205 -16.25 -7.29 31.30
C LYS A 205 -17.52 -7.45 30.48
N GLY A 206 -18.19 -8.58 30.66
CA GLY A 206 -19.51 -8.82 30.09
C GLY A 206 -20.58 -7.95 30.75
N ALA A 207 -21.80 -8.03 30.19
CA ALA A 207 -22.97 -7.33 30.73
C ALA A 207 -23.36 -7.81 32.15
N ASP A 208 -22.93 -9.01 32.53
CA ASP A 208 -23.08 -9.61 33.86
C ASP A 208 -22.05 -9.08 34.88
N GLY A 209 -21.12 -8.21 34.46
CA GLY A 209 -20.07 -7.63 35.30
C GLY A 209 -18.87 -8.55 35.54
N ASN A 210 -18.90 -9.79 35.04
CA ASN A 210 -17.78 -10.72 35.08
C ASN A 210 -16.81 -10.45 33.94
N PHE A 211 -15.55 -10.83 34.12
CA PHE A 211 -14.57 -10.76 33.03
C PHE A 211 -14.89 -11.79 31.95
N VAL A 212 -14.64 -11.41 30.69
CA VAL A 212 -14.72 -12.33 29.54
C VAL A 212 -13.77 -13.52 29.75
N GLU A 213 -12.57 -13.26 30.25
CA GLU A 213 -11.63 -14.30 30.68
C GLU A 213 -11.85 -14.68 32.16
N PRO A 214 -12.26 -15.93 32.45
CA PRO A 214 -12.47 -16.38 33.82
C PRO A 214 -11.17 -16.56 34.62
N ASP A 215 -10.06 -16.94 33.97
CA ASP A 215 -8.80 -17.25 34.66
C ASP A 215 -8.02 -15.98 35.00
N GLU A 216 -7.73 -15.79 36.29
CA GLU A 216 -7.03 -14.60 36.77
C GLU A 216 -5.57 -14.51 36.27
N LYS A 217 -4.87 -15.63 36.12
CA LYS A 217 -3.49 -15.64 35.64
C LYS A 217 -3.43 -15.22 34.17
N VAL A 218 -4.39 -15.68 33.36
CA VAL A 218 -4.50 -15.26 31.96
C VAL A 218 -4.78 -13.76 31.87
N ARG A 219 -5.70 -13.22 32.69
CA ARG A 219 -5.95 -11.77 32.75
C ARG A 219 -4.71 -10.97 33.15
N GLN A 220 -3.98 -11.42 34.18
CA GLN A 220 -2.76 -10.73 34.62
C GLN A 220 -1.68 -10.73 33.52
N ALA A 221 -1.49 -11.86 32.83
CA ALA A 221 -0.57 -11.96 31.70
C ALA A 221 -0.99 -11.07 30.53
N ALA A 222 -2.28 -11.05 30.17
CA ALA A 222 -2.80 -10.23 29.09
C ALA A 222 -2.64 -8.73 29.40
N ALA A 223 -2.91 -8.32 30.63
CA ALA A 223 -2.70 -6.94 31.08
C ALA A 223 -1.22 -6.53 31.00
N ALA A 224 -0.30 -7.42 31.36
CA ALA A 224 1.13 -7.17 31.22
C ALA A 224 1.56 -7.07 29.75
N ALA A 225 1.02 -7.95 28.89
CA ALA A 225 1.27 -7.95 27.45
C ALA A 225 0.79 -6.66 26.79
N VAL A 226 -0.45 -6.21 27.07
CA VAL A 226 -1.01 -4.94 26.55
C VAL A 226 -0.15 -3.76 26.97
N ARG A 227 0.23 -3.65 28.26
CA ARG A 227 1.09 -2.56 28.74
C ARG A 227 2.45 -2.54 28.04
N ARG A 228 3.03 -3.71 27.78
CA ARG A 228 4.30 -3.83 27.05
C ARG A 228 4.15 -3.37 25.60
N ILE A 229 3.12 -3.84 24.90
CA ILE A 229 2.83 -3.45 23.52
C ILE A 229 2.60 -1.93 23.44
N ASP A 230 1.75 -1.37 24.31
CA ASP A 230 1.44 0.06 24.32
C ASP A 230 2.70 0.90 24.61
N ARG A 231 3.58 0.48 25.53
CA ARG A 231 4.86 1.16 25.77
C ARG A 231 5.77 1.10 24.54
N SER A 232 5.92 -0.05 23.90
CA SER A 232 6.75 -0.18 22.70
C SER A 232 6.20 0.67 21.55
N ARG A 233 4.90 0.64 21.31
CA ARG A 233 4.24 1.48 20.28
C ARG A 233 4.43 2.97 20.56
N ALA A 234 4.26 3.40 21.81
CA ALA A 234 4.50 4.79 22.20
C ALA A 234 5.96 5.23 22.01
N LEU A 235 6.93 4.35 22.27
CA LEU A 235 8.34 4.62 22.01
C LEU A 235 8.61 4.78 20.52
N TYR A 236 8.10 3.87 19.67
CA TYR A 236 8.27 3.98 18.22
C TYR A 236 7.60 5.23 17.65
N ALA A 237 6.36 5.51 18.06
CA ALA A 237 5.64 6.72 17.66
C ALA A 237 6.37 8.00 18.11
N GLY A 238 6.99 7.98 19.30
CA GLY A 238 7.82 9.08 19.79
C GLY A 238 9.08 9.29 18.95
N VAL A 239 9.77 8.22 18.56
CA VAL A 239 10.94 8.28 17.67
C VAL A 239 10.55 8.78 16.28
N GLU A 240 9.45 8.28 15.72
CA GLU A 240 8.91 8.75 14.44
C GLU A 240 8.56 10.24 14.49
N THR A 241 7.83 10.66 15.53
CA THR A 241 7.45 12.07 15.73
C THR A 241 8.68 12.96 15.87
N LEU A 242 9.71 12.51 16.61
CA LEU A 242 10.96 13.24 16.76
C LEU A 242 11.70 13.34 15.42
N PHE A 243 11.78 12.25 14.65
CA PHE A 243 12.42 12.24 13.34
C PHE A 243 11.68 13.16 12.35
N PHE A 244 10.35 13.08 12.29
CA PHE A 244 9.52 13.95 11.45
C PHE A 244 9.67 15.42 11.87
N GLY A 245 9.62 15.69 13.18
CA GLY A 245 9.80 17.02 13.74
C GLY A 245 11.19 17.60 13.45
N LEU A 246 12.25 16.80 13.57
CA LEU A 246 13.61 17.19 13.19
C LEU A 246 13.74 17.40 11.69
N SER A 247 13.10 16.58 10.86
CA SER A 247 13.13 16.70 9.40
C SER A 247 12.47 18.01 8.95
N VAL A 248 11.20 18.23 9.34
CA VAL A 248 10.47 19.46 9.00
C VAL A 248 11.11 20.68 9.65
N GLY A 249 11.55 20.56 10.91
CA GLY A 249 12.25 21.61 11.64
C GLY A 249 13.56 22.02 10.97
N SER A 250 14.33 21.07 10.45
CA SER A 250 15.59 21.35 9.73
C SER A 250 15.35 22.15 8.46
N VAL A 251 14.27 21.84 7.72
CA VAL A 251 13.86 22.64 6.55
C VAL A 251 13.49 24.05 6.98
N LEU A 252 12.67 24.21 8.02
CA LEU A 252 12.29 25.54 8.53
C LEU A 252 13.50 26.35 9.03
N VAL A 253 14.45 25.70 9.71
CA VAL A 253 15.70 26.33 10.14
C VAL A 253 16.55 26.75 8.94
N LEU A 254 16.68 25.91 7.91
CA LEU A 254 17.41 26.26 6.70
C LEU A 254 16.78 27.49 6.01
N VAL A 255 15.46 27.54 5.93
CA VAL A 255 14.70 28.68 5.40
C VAL A 255 14.94 29.95 6.24
N ALA A 256 14.86 29.83 7.56
CA ALA A 256 15.07 30.93 8.50
C ALA A 256 16.51 31.46 8.45
N ILE A 257 17.51 30.59 8.33
CA ILE A 257 18.92 30.98 8.14
C ILE A 257 19.09 31.80 6.85
N GLY A 258 18.44 31.40 5.75
CA GLY A 258 18.46 32.18 4.51
C GLY A 258 17.92 33.60 4.70
N LEU A 259 16.82 33.75 5.42
CA LEU A 259 16.26 35.06 5.76
C LEU A 259 17.21 35.85 6.70
N ALA A 260 17.80 35.20 7.70
CA ALA A 260 18.72 35.83 8.65
C ALA A 260 20.00 36.34 7.96
N ILE A 261 20.56 35.57 7.01
CA ILE A 261 21.74 35.97 6.25
C ILE A 261 21.43 37.17 5.34
N THR A 262 20.31 37.13 4.63
CA THR A 262 19.93 38.25 3.73
C THR A 262 19.70 39.54 4.50
N PHE A 263 18.98 39.48 5.62
CA PHE A 263 18.80 40.66 6.49
C PHE A 263 20.12 41.09 7.15
N GLY A 264 20.91 40.16 7.65
CA GLY A 264 22.15 40.45 8.40
C GLY A 264 23.25 41.09 7.56
N VAL A 265 23.37 40.71 6.29
CA VAL A 265 24.40 41.25 5.39
C VAL A 265 23.95 42.56 4.72
N MET A 266 22.69 42.65 4.28
CA MET A 266 22.20 43.79 3.50
C MET A 266 21.49 44.86 4.34
N GLY A 267 21.08 44.56 5.57
CA GLY A 267 20.29 45.47 6.41
C GLY A 267 18.89 45.76 5.86
N VAL A 268 18.38 44.89 4.98
CA VAL A 268 17.12 45.04 4.25
C VAL A 268 16.16 43.91 4.62
N ILE A 269 14.90 44.25 4.91
CA ILE A 269 13.84 43.26 5.14
C ILE A 269 13.31 42.77 3.78
N ASN A 270 13.50 41.49 3.46
CA ASN A 270 13.03 40.88 2.22
C ASN A 270 11.74 40.07 2.42
N MET A 271 10.59 40.65 2.05
CA MET A 271 9.29 39.96 2.09
C MET A 271 9.07 38.99 0.92
N ALA A 272 9.89 39.05 -0.14
CA ALA A 272 9.79 38.16 -1.30
C ALA A 272 10.57 36.84 -1.12
N HIS A 273 11.23 36.62 0.02
CA HIS A 273 12.01 35.41 0.30
C HIS A 273 11.21 34.11 0.09
N GLY A 274 9.96 34.11 0.54
CA GLY A 274 9.01 33.00 0.32
C GLY A 274 8.84 32.64 -1.15
N GLU A 275 8.78 33.66 -2.00
CA GLU A 275 8.54 33.50 -3.43
C GLU A 275 9.77 33.00 -4.19
N LEU A 276 10.97 33.34 -3.72
CA LEU A 276 12.20 32.77 -4.27
C LEU A 276 12.31 31.26 -3.98
N MET A 277 11.85 30.82 -2.81
CA MET A 277 11.75 29.40 -2.49
C MET A 277 10.67 28.71 -3.33
N MET A 278 9.53 29.37 -3.53
CA MET A 278 8.48 28.90 -4.44
C MET A 278 9.04 28.67 -5.86
N LEU A 279 9.82 29.60 -6.41
CA LEU A 279 10.44 29.43 -7.72
C LEU A 279 11.34 28.18 -7.78
N GLY A 280 12.08 27.89 -6.70
CA GLY A 280 12.85 26.65 -6.58
C GLY A 280 11.96 25.40 -6.65
N ALA A 281 10.86 25.37 -5.90
CA ALA A 281 9.90 24.26 -5.92
C ALA A 281 9.26 24.05 -7.30
N TYR A 282 8.84 25.13 -7.96
CA TYR A 282 8.29 25.07 -9.32
C TYR A 282 9.34 24.69 -10.37
N THR A 283 10.61 25.01 -10.14
CA THR A 283 11.70 24.53 -11.01
C THR A 283 11.79 23.01 -10.98
N THR A 284 11.67 22.39 -9.80
CA THR A 284 11.61 20.93 -9.67
C THR A 284 10.44 20.33 -10.46
N TYR A 285 9.25 20.93 -10.35
CA TYR A 285 8.08 20.51 -11.13
C TYR A 285 8.32 20.60 -12.65
N VAL A 286 8.88 21.70 -13.13
CA VAL A 286 9.19 21.89 -14.56
C VAL A 286 10.24 20.89 -15.05
N VAL A 287 11.28 20.61 -14.25
CA VAL A 287 12.31 19.62 -14.59
C VAL A 287 11.71 18.22 -14.70
N GLN A 288 10.77 17.85 -13.84
CA GLN A 288 10.06 16.58 -13.95
C GLN A 288 9.22 16.49 -15.23
N LEU A 289 8.51 17.57 -15.57
CA LEU A 289 7.73 17.62 -16.81
C LEU A 289 8.63 17.51 -18.05
N ALA A 290 9.84 18.06 -18.00
CA ALA A 290 10.83 17.96 -19.07
C ALA A 290 11.49 16.57 -19.15
N MET A 291 11.46 15.77 -18.08
CA MET A 291 12.12 14.46 -17.98
C MET A 291 11.16 13.33 -17.54
N PRO A 292 10.02 13.10 -18.23
CA PRO A 292 8.98 12.18 -17.77
C PRO A 292 9.45 10.72 -17.68
N ARG A 293 10.44 10.32 -18.51
CA ARG A 293 11.00 8.97 -18.50
C ARG A 293 12.12 8.76 -17.46
N HIS A 294 12.56 9.82 -16.78
CA HIS A 294 13.76 9.83 -15.94
C HIS A 294 13.50 10.50 -14.58
N ILE A 295 12.35 10.18 -13.96
CA ILE A 295 11.94 10.75 -12.67
C ILE A 295 13.05 10.60 -11.62
N GLY A 296 13.74 9.46 -11.60
CA GLY A 296 14.86 9.23 -10.68
C GLY A 296 16.04 10.20 -10.83
N LEU A 297 16.34 10.66 -12.05
CA LEU A 297 17.41 11.62 -12.32
C LEU A 297 16.93 13.08 -12.24
N SER A 298 15.63 13.31 -12.41
CA SER A 298 15.03 14.65 -12.43
C SER A 298 15.36 15.45 -11.16
N ILE A 299 15.37 14.83 -9.97
CA ILE A 299 15.70 15.51 -8.71
C ILE A 299 17.16 15.97 -8.68
N LEU A 300 18.09 15.16 -9.19
CA LEU A 300 19.51 15.51 -9.22
C LEU A 300 19.78 16.71 -10.14
N VAL A 301 18.98 16.87 -11.21
CA VAL A 301 19.03 18.04 -12.09
C VAL A 301 18.25 19.22 -11.50
N ALA A 302 17.16 18.95 -10.79
CA ALA A 302 16.31 19.98 -10.18
C ALA A 302 17.05 20.78 -9.10
N ILE A 303 17.89 20.15 -8.28
CA ILE A 303 18.65 20.84 -7.22
C ILE A 303 19.52 21.99 -7.79
N PRO A 304 20.46 21.75 -8.73
CA PRO A 304 21.24 22.83 -9.31
C PRO A 304 20.40 23.78 -10.16
N ALA A 305 19.39 23.28 -10.88
CA ALA A 305 18.50 24.14 -11.67
C ALA A 305 17.71 25.12 -10.78
N ALA A 306 17.14 24.66 -9.67
CA ALA A 306 16.41 25.47 -8.71
C ALA A 306 17.32 26.54 -8.08
N PHE A 307 18.55 26.18 -7.74
CA PHE A 307 19.54 27.14 -7.25
C PHE A 307 19.85 28.22 -8.29
N LEU A 308 20.06 27.84 -9.56
CA LEU A 308 20.33 28.78 -10.64
C LEU A 308 19.13 29.69 -10.91
N VAL A 309 17.91 29.13 -10.99
CA VAL A 309 16.69 29.91 -11.25
C VAL A 309 16.41 30.89 -10.12
N ALA A 310 16.43 30.43 -8.86
CA ALA A 310 16.21 31.30 -7.70
C ALA A 310 17.33 32.35 -7.56
N GLY A 311 18.58 31.96 -7.80
CA GLY A 311 19.74 32.88 -7.78
C GLY A 311 19.65 33.95 -8.86
N LEU A 312 19.28 33.57 -10.09
CA LEU A 312 19.06 34.51 -11.20
C LEU A 312 17.92 35.48 -10.88
N ALA A 313 16.79 34.97 -10.37
CA ALA A 313 15.68 35.82 -9.93
C ALA A 313 16.12 36.80 -8.84
N GLY A 314 16.90 36.34 -7.86
CA GLY A 314 17.49 37.19 -6.83
C GLY A 314 18.39 38.29 -7.40
N VAL A 315 19.28 37.95 -8.34
CA VAL A 315 20.16 38.94 -9.01
C VAL A 315 19.36 39.97 -9.82
N ILE A 316 18.29 39.55 -10.48
CA ILE A 316 17.40 40.46 -11.21
C ILE A 316 16.76 41.45 -10.23
N VAL A 317 16.15 40.96 -9.15
CA VAL A 317 15.51 41.82 -8.13
C VAL A 317 16.54 42.76 -7.47
N GLU A 318 17.73 42.25 -7.17
CA GLU A 318 18.82 43.03 -6.59
C GLU A 318 19.23 44.19 -7.49
N ARG A 319 19.54 43.91 -8.76
CA ARG A 319 20.04 44.92 -9.70
C ARG A 319 18.97 45.93 -10.13
N THR A 320 17.71 45.53 -10.17
CA THR A 320 16.62 46.36 -10.72
C THR A 320 15.88 47.15 -9.65
N ILE A 321 15.81 46.65 -8.41
CA ILE A 321 14.98 47.22 -7.35
C ILE A 321 15.81 47.52 -6.11
N ILE A 322 16.37 46.50 -5.46
CA ILE A 322 16.93 46.63 -4.10
C ILE A 322 18.13 47.58 -4.08
N ARG A 323 19.03 47.51 -5.07
CA ARG A 323 20.23 48.35 -5.14
C ARG A 323 19.92 49.86 -5.09
N PHE A 324 18.76 50.28 -5.62
CA PHE A 324 18.36 51.68 -5.64
C PHE A 324 17.72 52.17 -4.34
N LEU A 325 17.37 51.23 -3.45
CA LEU A 325 16.64 51.49 -2.21
C LEU A 325 17.50 51.25 -0.96
N TYR A 326 18.82 51.07 -1.11
CA TYR A 326 19.72 50.89 0.02
C TYR A 326 19.68 52.08 0.98
N GLY A 327 19.72 51.78 2.28
CA GLY A 327 19.60 52.77 3.35
C GLY A 327 18.17 53.25 3.62
N ARG A 328 17.14 52.68 2.96
CA ARG A 328 15.74 53.06 3.14
C ARG A 328 14.84 51.87 3.53
N PRO A 329 14.91 51.38 4.78
CA PRO A 329 14.32 50.10 5.17
C PRO A 329 12.82 49.94 4.89
N LEU A 330 12.03 51.02 5.08
CA LEU A 330 10.58 51.00 4.84
C LEU A 330 10.24 50.91 3.35
N GLU A 331 10.98 51.62 2.51
CA GLU A 331 10.79 51.59 1.05
C GLU A 331 11.15 50.21 0.49
N THR A 332 12.22 49.60 0.97
CA THR A 332 12.62 48.27 0.53
C THR A 332 11.66 47.17 0.99
N LEU A 333 11.06 47.33 2.18
CA LEU A 333 9.99 46.43 2.63
C LEU A 333 8.76 46.50 1.71
N LEU A 334 8.31 47.72 1.35
CA LEU A 334 7.18 47.91 0.43
C LEU A 334 7.50 47.36 -0.97
N ALA A 335 8.71 47.62 -1.46
CA ALA A 335 9.15 47.14 -2.77
C ALA A 335 9.22 45.61 -2.83
N THR A 336 9.79 44.96 -1.82
CA THR A 336 9.87 43.48 -1.77
C THR A 336 8.50 42.84 -1.58
N PHE A 337 7.56 43.50 -0.90
CA PHE A 337 6.16 43.07 -0.89
C PHE A 337 5.52 43.14 -2.29
N GLY A 338 5.74 44.23 -3.03
CA GLY A 338 5.29 44.35 -4.43
C GLY A 338 5.87 43.25 -5.33
N VAL A 339 7.17 42.96 -5.19
CA VAL A 339 7.84 41.85 -5.90
C VAL A 339 7.18 40.51 -5.56
N SER A 340 6.86 40.28 -4.29
CA SER A 340 6.18 39.06 -3.86
C SER A 340 4.85 38.87 -4.60
N LEU A 341 4.00 39.91 -4.64
CA LEU A 341 2.72 39.86 -5.37
C LEU A 341 2.90 39.57 -6.86
N VAL A 342 3.89 40.19 -7.51
CA VAL A 342 4.18 39.96 -8.93
C VAL A 342 4.62 38.52 -9.16
N LEU A 343 5.51 37.97 -8.32
CA LEU A 343 5.99 36.59 -8.44
C LEU A 343 4.86 35.58 -8.20
N GLN A 344 4.07 35.76 -7.14
CA GLN A 344 2.89 34.93 -6.86
C GLN A 344 1.93 34.91 -8.05
N GLN A 345 1.59 36.09 -8.58
CA GLN A 345 0.64 36.21 -9.68
C GLN A 345 1.20 35.62 -10.98
N SER A 346 2.51 35.79 -11.23
CA SER A 346 3.19 35.21 -12.39
C SER A 346 3.13 33.68 -12.37
N VAL A 347 3.47 33.07 -11.23
CA VAL A 347 3.39 31.61 -11.07
C VAL A 347 1.97 31.10 -11.17
N ARG A 348 1.00 31.77 -10.54
CA ARG A 348 -0.43 31.40 -10.67
C ARG A 348 -0.93 31.49 -12.12
N SER A 349 -0.49 32.50 -12.87
CA SER A 349 -0.87 32.65 -14.28
C SER A 349 -0.27 31.59 -15.18
N LEU A 350 0.95 31.11 -14.88
CA LEU A 350 1.64 30.10 -15.69
C LEU A 350 1.22 28.67 -15.33
N PHE A 351 1.03 28.37 -14.04
CA PHE A 351 0.89 27.01 -13.54
C PHE A 351 -0.49 26.68 -12.95
N SER A 352 -1.41 27.64 -12.93
CA SER A 352 -2.70 27.61 -12.20
C SER A 352 -2.55 27.84 -10.69
N ALA A 353 -3.67 28.15 -10.03
CA ALA A 353 -3.76 28.30 -8.58
C ALA A 353 -3.86 26.95 -7.83
N ASN A 354 -3.99 25.84 -8.56
CA ASN A 354 -4.05 24.50 -7.98
C ASN A 354 -2.67 24.01 -7.54
N ASN A 355 -2.64 23.20 -6.49
CA ASN A 355 -1.40 22.60 -6.02
C ASN A 355 -0.83 21.64 -7.07
N ARG A 356 0.48 21.73 -7.33
CA ARG A 356 1.19 20.88 -8.29
C ARG A 356 2.09 19.92 -7.51
N SER A 357 1.74 18.63 -7.54
CA SER A 357 2.55 17.59 -6.90
C SER A 357 3.75 17.21 -7.75
N VAL A 358 4.87 16.98 -7.08
CA VAL A 358 6.12 16.47 -7.66
C VAL A 358 6.17 14.97 -7.36
N GLU A 359 6.47 14.14 -8.35
CA GLU A 359 6.53 12.69 -8.19
C GLU A 359 7.81 12.27 -7.47
N THR A 360 7.68 11.40 -6.47
CA THR A 360 8.83 10.88 -5.72
C THR A 360 9.50 9.74 -6.49
N PRO A 361 10.83 9.78 -6.70
CA PRO A 361 11.55 8.70 -7.35
C PRO A 361 11.40 7.34 -6.68
N PRO A 362 11.47 6.23 -7.44
CA PRO A 362 11.39 4.87 -6.91
C PRO A 362 12.42 4.54 -5.81
N TRP A 363 13.60 5.17 -5.86
CA TRP A 363 14.66 4.99 -4.86
C TRP A 363 14.44 5.82 -3.58
N MET A 364 13.58 6.84 -3.61
CA MET A 364 13.10 7.59 -2.44
C MET A 364 11.80 7.02 -1.88
N SER A 365 11.02 6.31 -2.70
CA SER A 365 9.75 5.71 -2.30
C SER A 365 9.90 4.39 -1.51
N GLY A 366 11.14 3.97 -1.24
CA GLY A 366 11.40 2.80 -0.41
C GLY A 366 11.01 3.07 1.04
N THR A 367 9.86 2.58 1.48
CA THR A 367 9.50 2.54 2.89
C THR A 367 10.24 1.36 3.53
N LEU A 368 11.28 1.63 4.31
CA LEU A 368 11.86 0.63 5.20
C LEU A 368 10.91 0.46 6.39
N GLN A 369 10.00 -0.51 6.30
CA GLN A 369 9.12 -0.85 7.40
C GLN A 369 9.95 -1.57 8.47
N LEU A 370 10.40 -0.83 9.48
CA LEU A 370 11.17 -1.37 10.60
C LEU A 370 10.30 -2.24 11.52
N ASN A 371 8.97 -2.01 11.52
CA ASN A 371 8.00 -2.72 12.36
C ASN A 371 6.54 -2.46 11.93
N ASP A 372 5.60 -3.31 12.35
CA ASP A 372 4.14 -3.23 12.13
C ASP A 372 3.37 -2.47 13.25
N ALA A 373 4.08 -1.67 14.07
CA ALA A 373 3.58 -1.05 15.30
C ALA A 373 2.63 0.13 15.10
#